data_AF-A0A8B7RTA7-F1
#
_entry.id   AF-A0A8B7RTA7-F1
#
_cell.length_a   1.000
_cell.length_b   1.000
_cell.length_c   1.000
_cell.angle_alpha   90.00
_cell.angle_beta   90.00
_cell.angle_gamma   90.00
#
_symmetry.space_group_name_H-M   'P 1'
#
loop_
_entity.id
_entity.type
_entity.pdbx_description
1 polymer ?
#
loop_
_entity_poly.entity_id
_entity_poly.type
_entity_poly.pdbx_seq_one_letter_code
_entity_poly.pdbx_strand_id
1 'polypeptide(L)'
;MLFNLRSLLNNAAFRNGHNFVVRNFRSGQPLQNKVQLKGRDLLTLKNFTGEEIKYMLWLSADLKLRIKQKGEYLPLLQGKSLGMIFEKRSTRTRLSTETGFALLGGHPCFLTTQDIHLGVNESLTDTARVLSSMTDAVLARVYKQSDLDLLAKEASIPIVNGLSDLYHPIQILADYLTLQVGLFPCVIQEQNQ
;
A
#
# COMPACT_ATOMS: atom_id res chain seq x y z
N MET A 1 30.93 40.25 -20.76
CA MET A 1 30.31 39.42 -21.81
C MET A 1 29.06 38.79 -21.19
N LEU A 2 27.90 39.47 -21.12
CA LEU A 2 26.90 39.60 -22.18
C LEU A 2 26.84 38.39 -23.10
N PHE A 3 25.79 37.57 -22.99
CA PHE A 3 24.79 37.43 -24.04
C PHE A 3 23.50 36.82 -23.47
N ASN A 4 22.42 37.58 -23.65
CA ASN A 4 21.03 37.19 -23.48
C ASN A 4 20.53 36.79 -24.88
N LEU A 5 19.85 35.64 -25.02
CA LEU A 5 19.09 35.33 -26.23
C LEU A 5 17.82 34.55 -25.87
N ARG A 6 16.78 35.32 -25.53
CA ARG A 6 15.41 34.98 -25.92
C ARG A 6 15.36 34.84 -27.45
N SER A 7 14.50 33.94 -27.93
CA SER A 7 14.05 33.77 -29.32
C SER A 7 14.82 32.75 -30.17
N LEU A 8 14.44 31.48 -30.01
CA LEU A 8 14.17 30.62 -31.16
C LEU A 8 12.71 30.17 -31.08
N LEU A 9 11.86 30.99 -31.70
CA LEU A 9 10.71 30.66 -32.55
C LEU A 9 9.80 29.50 -32.10
N ASN A 10 8.64 29.79 -31.53
CA ASN A 10 7.35 30.07 -32.19
C ASN A 10 6.73 28.92 -33.00
N ASN A 11 5.46 28.66 -32.64
CA ASN A 11 4.37 28.15 -33.47
C ASN A 11 4.38 26.67 -33.87
N ALA A 12 3.80 25.85 -33.00
CA ALA A 12 2.83 24.86 -33.43
C ALA A 12 1.54 25.05 -32.61
N ALA A 13 0.65 25.88 -33.16
CA ALA A 13 -0.74 25.89 -32.75
C ALA A 13 -1.35 24.52 -33.11
N PHE A 14 -1.60 23.69 -32.11
CA PHE A 14 -2.62 22.66 -32.20
C PHE A 14 -3.76 23.05 -31.28
N ARG A 15 -4.71 23.78 -31.86
CA ARG A 15 -6.12 23.68 -31.47
C ARG A 15 -6.56 22.26 -31.79
N ASN A 16 -7.00 21.52 -30.79
CA ASN A 16 -8.26 20.78 -30.85
C ASN A 16 -8.60 20.23 -29.46
N GLY A 17 -9.86 20.37 -29.12
CA GLY A 17 -10.36 20.22 -27.77
C GLY A 17 -10.35 18.77 -27.32
N HIS A 18 -9.73 18.55 -26.18
CA HIS A 18 -10.30 17.73 -25.12
C HIS A 18 -9.93 18.43 -23.83
N ASN A 19 -10.92 18.99 -23.12
CA ASN A 19 -10.76 19.44 -21.75
C ASN A 19 -10.45 18.21 -20.89
N PHE A 20 -9.20 17.75 -20.88
CA PHE A 20 -8.72 16.81 -19.89
C PHE A 20 -8.49 17.62 -18.62
N VAL A 21 -9.55 17.77 -17.83
CA VAL A 21 -9.46 18.27 -16.47
C VAL A 21 -8.70 17.22 -15.66
N VAL A 22 -7.37 17.29 -15.70
CA VAL A 22 -6.50 16.57 -14.77
C VAL A 22 -6.78 17.16 -13.40
N ARG A 23 -7.69 16.52 -12.65
CA ARG A 23 -7.99 16.89 -11.27
C ARG A 23 -6.70 16.78 -10.47
N ASN A 24 -6.18 17.94 -10.09
CA ASN A 24 -5.08 18.13 -9.16
C ASN A 24 -5.27 17.25 -7.90
N PHE A 25 -4.53 16.15 -7.79
CA PHE A 25 -4.31 15.48 -6.51
C PHE A 25 -3.20 16.22 -5.76
N ARG A 26 -3.53 17.43 -5.29
CA ARG A 26 -2.70 18.16 -4.33
C ARG A 26 -2.81 17.48 -2.96
N SER A 27 -1.76 17.57 -2.16
CA SER A 27 -1.86 17.47 -0.70
C SER A 27 -2.94 18.46 -0.24
N GLY A 28 -4.11 17.91 0.04
CA GLY A 28 -5.35 18.65 0.28
C GLY A 28 -6.34 17.71 0.95
N GLN A 29 -7.41 18.31 1.50
CA GLN A 29 -8.47 17.65 2.28
C GLN A 29 -8.78 16.24 1.76
N PRO A 30 -9.00 15.26 2.67
CA PRO A 30 -9.31 13.88 2.29
C PRO A 30 -10.38 13.90 1.19
N LEU A 31 -10.29 13.00 0.21
CA LEU A 31 -11.45 12.64 -0.61
C LEU A 31 -12.58 12.31 0.37
N GLN A 32 -13.48 13.27 0.59
CA GLN A 32 -14.31 13.35 1.78
C GLN A 32 -15.17 12.08 1.94
N ASN A 33 -15.08 11.48 3.13
CA ASN A 33 -16.06 10.67 3.86
C ASN A 33 -16.74 9.44 3.23
N LYS A 34 -16.49 9.07 1.97
CA LYS A 34 -17.24 7.95 1.34
C LYS A 34 -16.51 6.60 1.32
N VAL A 35 -15.20 6.57 1.51
CA VAL A 35 -14.40 5.35 1.40
C VAL A 35 -14.20 4.71 2.77
N GLN A 36 -14.74 3.50 2.96
CA GLN A 36 -14.62 2.71 4.19
C GLN A 36 -13.83 1.44 3.92
N LEU A 37 -12.55 1.42 4.32
CA LEU A 37 -11.64 0.28 4.16
C LEU A 37 -11.35 -0.47 5.47
N LYS A 38 -11.80 0.06 6.61
CA LYS A 38 -11.52 -0.52 7.92
C LYS A 38 -12.12 -1.93 8.01
N GLY A 39 -11.31 -2.90 8.42
CA GLY A 39 -11.72 -4.28 8.61
C GLY A 39 -11.82 -5.11 7.33
N ARG A 40 -11.49 -4.55 6.16
CA ARG A 40 -11.55 -5.28 4.89
C ARG A 40 -10.25 -6.00 4.57
N ASP A 41 -10.38 -7.16 3.93
CA ASP A 41 -9.26 -7.91 3.37
C ASP A 41 -8.74 -7.29 2.07
N LEU A 42 -7.44 -7.42 1.84
CA LEU A 42 -6.77 -7.02 0.61
C LEU A 42 -6.22 -8.27 -0.09
N LEU A 43 -7.13 -9.07 -0.66
CA LEU A 43 -6.77 -10.29 -1.38
C LEU A 43 -6.40 -10.03 -2.84
N THR A 44 -7.15 -9.14 -3.51
CA THR A 44 -6.96 -8.73 -4.90
C THR A 44 -7.52 -7.33 -5.13
N LEU A 45 -6.92 -6.56 -6.05
CA LEU A 45 -7.41 -5.22 -6.41
C LEU A 45 -8.76 -5.26 -7.15
N LYS A 46 -9.19 -6.43 -7.66
CA LYS A 46 -10.52 -6.61 -8.27
C LYS A 46 -11.67 -6.26 -7.31
N ASN A 47 -11.45 -6.41 -6.01
CA ASN A 47 -12.47 -6.17 -4.98
C ASN A 47 -12.53 -4.70 -4.54
N PHE A 48 -11.73 -3.82 -5.17
CA PHE A 48 -11.65 -2.41 -4.83
C PHE A 48 -12.10 -1.56 -6.00
N THR A 49 -12.86 -0.52 -5.70
CA THR A 49 -13.25 0.50 -6.67
C THR A 49 -12.07 1.42 -6.98
N GLY A 50 -12.12 2.11 -8.12
CA GLY A 50 -11.08 3.08 -8.48
C GLY A 50 -10.90 4.19 -7.43
N GLU A 51 -11.96 4.60 -6.75
CA GLU A 51 -11.87 5.60 -5.66
C GLU A 51 -11.20 5.05 -4.40
N GLU A 52 -11.44 3.77 -4.07
CA GLU A 52 -10.75 3.10 -2.96
C GLU A 52 -9.25 2.95 -3.24
N ILE A 53 -8.88 2.60 -4.47
CA ILE A 53 -7.48 2.51 -4.88
C ILE A 53 -6.82 3.90 -4.82
N LYS A 54 -7.47 4.95 -5.34
CA LYS A 54 -6.96 6.32 -5.23
C LYS A 54 -6.81 6.76 -3.78
N TYR A 55 -7.73 6.38 -2.89
CA TYR A 55 -7.63 6.65 -1.46
C TYR A 55 -6.38 6.01 -0.85
N MET A 56 -6.09 4.74 -1.17
CA MET A 56 -4.87 4.06 -0.72
C MET A 56 -3.60 4.75 -1.23
N LEU A 57 -3.58 5.20 -2.49
CA LEU A 57 -2.44 5.92 -3.07
C LEU A 57 -2.26 7.30 -2.43
N TRP A 58 -3.35 8.03 -2.19
CA TRP A 58 -3.34 9.31 -1.47
C TRP A 58 -2.78 9.16 -0.05
N LEU A 59 -3.27 8.18 0.72
CA LEU A 59 -2.77 7.88 2.06
C LEU A 59 -1.28 7.52 2.04
N SER A 60 -0.84 6.75 1.05
CA SER A 60 0.58 6.39 0.89
C SER A 60 1.45 7.63 0.62
N ALA A 61 0.97 8.57 -0.19
CA ALA A 61 1.67 9.82 -0.45
C ALA A 61 1.73 10.73 0.79
N ASP A 62 0.64 10.82 1.57
CA ASP A 62 0.58 11.59 2.82
C ASP A 62 1.57 11.04 3.86
N LEU A 63 1.55 9.72 4.12
CA LEU A 63 2.50 9.10 5.05
C LEU A 63 3.96 9.32 4.61
N LYS A 64 4.24 9.20 3.31
CA LYS A 64 5.59 9.47 2.77
C LYS A 64 6.00 10.93 2.98
N LEU A 65 5.11 11.90 2.75
CA LEU A 65 5.38 13.32 2.99
C LEU A 65 5.69 13.59 4.48
N ARG A 66 4.79 13.15 5.36
CA ARG A 66 4.88 13.43 6.80
C ARG A 66 6.08 12.76 7.45
N ILE A 67 6.33 11.49 7.16
CA ILE A 67 7.41 10.74 7.79
C ILE A 67 8.75 11.04 7.11
N LYS A 68 8.84 10.93 5.78
CA LYS A 68 10.13 11.02 5.06
C LYS A 68 10.58 12.46 4.84
N GLN A 69 9.67 13.40 4.55
CA GLN A 69 10.05 14.78 4.22
C GLN A 69 9.97 15.71 5.43
N LYS A 70 8.95 15.55 6.27
CA LYS A 70 8.79 16.38 7.49
C LYS A 70 9.44 15.77 8.74
N GLY A 71 9.79 14.49 8.73
CA GLY A 71 10.42 13.82 9.87
C GLY A 71 9.47 13.58 11.05
N GLU A 72 8.15 13.55 10.82
CA GLU A 72 7.15 13.31 11.87
C GLU A 72 7.18 11.84 12.32
N TYR A 73 7.10 11.60 13.64
CA TYR A 73 6.81 10.28 14.20
C TYR A 73 5.31 10.09 14.40
N LEU A 74 4.73 9.08 13.75
CA LEU A 74 3.28 8.83 13.73
C LEU A 74 2.96 7.43 14.26
N PRO A 75 2.70 7.28 15.57
CA PRO A 75 2.42 5.98 16.21
C PRO A 75 0.99 5.48 15.94
N LEU A 76 0.57 5.45 14.68
CA LEU A 76 -0.80 5.10 14.26
C LEU A 76 -1.20 3.65 14.58
N LEU A 77 -0.21 2.75 14.68
CA LEU A 77 -0.37 1.32 14.93
C LEU A 77 0.18 0.93 16.30
N GLN A 78 0.31 1.88 17.24
CA GLN A 78 0.79 1.59 18.57
C GLN A 78 -0.09 0.56 19.28
N GLY A 79 0.56 -0.47 19.84
CA GLY A 79 -0.13 -1.58 20.50
C GLY A 79 -0.80 -2.57 19.54
N LYS A 80 -0.54 -2.47 18.24
CA LYS A 80 -1.03 -3.40 17.22
C LYS A 80 0.04 -4.40 16.82
N SER A 81 -0.37 -5.62 16.49
CA SER A 81 0.53 -6.68 15.99
C SER A 81 0.11 -7.19 14.62
N LEU A 82 1.11 -7.52 13.78
CA LEU A 82 0.92 -8.06 12.44
C LEU A 82 1.55 -9.43 12.33
N GLY A 83 0.76 -10.47 12.09
CA GLY A 83 1.27 -11.79 11.75
C GLY A 83 1.72 -11.83 10.28
N MET A 84 2.98 -12.18 10.03
CA MET A 84 3.53 -12.22 8.67
C MET A 84 3.91 -13.65 8.29
N ILE A 85 3.06 -14.32 7.50
CA ILE A 85 3.26 -15.70 7.04
C ILE A 85 3.99 -15.70 5.69
N PHE A 86 5.10 -16.43 5.61
CA PHE A 86 5.89 -16.57 4.39
C PHE A 86 6.17 -18.04 4.05
N GLU A 87 5.50 -18.55 3.01
CA GLU A 87 5.83 -19.84 2.40
C GLU A 87 7.01 -19.73 1.43
N LYS A 88 7.23 -18.53 0.86
CA LYS A 88 8.34 -18.22 -0.05
C LYS A 88 9.15 -17.07 0.51
N ARG A 89 10.47 -17.19 0.51
CA ARG A 89 11.38 -16.10 0.91
C ARG A 89 11.15 -14.85 0.04
N SER A 90 11.14 -13.67 0.66
CA SER A 90 11.05 -12.37 0.00
C SER A 90 11.81 -11.31 0.78
N THR A 91 12.81 -10.68 0.17
CA THR A 91 13.52 -9.57 0.82
C THR A 91 12.69 -8.29 0.82
N ARG A 92 12.08 -7.95 -0.32
CA ARG A 92 11.36 -6.68 -0.49
C ARG A 92 10.10 -6.63 0.37
N THR A 93 9.22 -7.62 0.23
CA THR A 93 7.96 -7.67 0.99
C THR A 93 8.22 -7.72 2.49
N ARG A 94 9.16 -8.57 2.93
CA ARG A 94 9.52 -8.66 4.35
C ARG A 94 10.02 -7.32 4.87
N LEU A 95 11.06 -6.76 4.26
CA LEU A 95 11.68 -5.54 4.76
C LEU A 95 10.70 -4.37 4.72
N SER A 96 9.93 -4.19 3.64
CA SER A 96 8.95 -3.10 3.54
C SER A 96 7.85 -3.19 4.59
N THR A 97 7.35 -4.40 4.86
CA THR A 97 6.26 -4.61 5.81
C THR A 97 6.76 -4.53 7.25
N GLU A 98 7.87 -5.21 7.56
CA GLU A 98 8.46 -5.25 8.90
C GLU A 98 8.88 -3.84 9.34
N THR A 99 9.66 -3.13 8.52
CA THR A 99 10.07 -1.76 8.86
C THR A 99 8.90 -0.77 8.81
N GLY A 100 7.98 -0.91 7.86
CA GLY A 100 6.84 -0.01 7.73
C GLY A 100 5.84 -0.11 8.90
N PHE A 101 5.54 -1.32 9.35
CA PHE A 101 4.63 -1.54 10.49
C PHE A 101 5.27 -1.07 11.81
N ALA A 102 6.55 -1.38 12.01
CA ALA A 102 7.31 -0.91 13.18
C ALA A 102 7.48 0.62 13.21
N LEU A 103 7.68 1.25 12.06
CA LEU A 103 7.78 2.71 11.93
C LEU A 103 6.51 3.43 12.40
N LEU A 104 5.35 2.78 12.24
CA LEU A 104 4.06 3.28 12.72
C LEU A 104 3.74 2.87 14.17
N GLY A 105 4.71 2.29 14.89
CA GLY A 105 4.59 1.92 16.30
C GLY A 105 4.02 0.52 16.58
N GLY A 106 3.77 -0.29 15.54
CA GLY A 106 3.27 -1.64 15.69
C GLY A 106 4.36 -2.71 15.84
N HIS A 107 3.97 -3.94 16.19
CA HIS A 107 4.87 -5.08 16.31
C HIS A 107 4.68 -6.09 15.16
N PRO A 108 5.60 -6.15 14.18
CA PRO A 108 5.57 -7.17 13.14
C PRO A 108 6.13 -8.51 13.65
N CYS A 109 5.38 -9.59 13.50
CA CYS A 109 5.78 -10.95 13.86
C CYS A 109 6.03 -11.77 12.60
N PHE A 110 7.28 -12.14 12.34
CA PHE A 110 7.68 -12.90 11.16
C PHE A 110 7.59 -14.41 11.41
N LEU A 111 6.82 -15.11 10.56
CA LEU A 111 6.53 -16.54 10.67
C LEU A 111 6.85 -17.24 9.35
N THR A 112 7.77 -18.20 9.38
CA THR A 112 8.08 -19.07 8.24
C THR A 112 7.36 -20.41 8.35
N THR A 113 7.33 -21.19 7.27
CA THR A 113 6.84 -22.58 7.28
C THR A 113 7.59 -23.52 8.23
N GLN A 114 8.76 -23.12 8.72
CA GLN A 114 9.48 -23.86 9.76
C GLN A 114 8.99 -23.50 11.17
N ASP A 115 8.43 -22.29 11.35
CA ASP A 115 7.97 -21.76 12.64
C ASP A 115 6.49 -22.11 12.89
N ILE A 116 5.69 -22.20 11.83
CA ILE A 116 4.26 -22.52 11.90
C ILE A 116 4.02 -23.98 11.53
N HIS A 117 3.05 -24.60 12.18
CA HIS A 117 2.62 -25.97 11.91
C HIS A 117 1.72 -26.12 10.67
N LEU A 118 1.61 -25.06 9.86
CA LEU A 118 0.71 -24.94 8.72
C LEU A 118 1.01 -26.03 7.69
N GLY A 119 0.05 -26.94 7.50
CA GLY A 119 0.12 -28.03 6.51
C GLY A 119 0.84 -29.30 6.96
N VAL A 120 1.47 -29.32 8.15
CA VAL A 120 2.11 -30.53 8.70
C VAL A 120 1.35 -31.05 9.91
N ASN A 121 1.16 -30.21 10.94
CA ASN A 121 0.51 -30.61 12.20
C ASN A 121 -0.79 -29.84 12.48
N GLU A 122 -1.08 -28.78 11.73
CA GLU A 122 -2.29 -27.96 11.90
C GLU A 122 -2.97 -27.62 10.57
N SER A 123 -4.31 -27.56 10.61
CA SER A 123 -5.11 -27.11 9.48
C SER A 123 -5.00 -25.60 9.31
N LEU A 124 -5.13 -25.11 8.07
CA LEU A 124 -5.12 -23.67 7.81
C LEU A 124 -6.24 -22.93 8.56
N THR A 125 -7.38 -23.60 8.76
CA THR A 125 -8.51 -23.10 9.53
C THR A 125 -8.16 -22.86 11.00
N ASP A 126 -7.48 -23.81 11.64
CA ASP A 126 -7.09 -23.66 13.05
C ASP A 126 -6.05 -22.56 13.21
N THR A 127 -5.06 -22.52 12.31
CA THR A 127 -4.08 -21.43 12.27
C THR A 127 -4.75 -20.06 12.09
N ALA A 128 -5.76 -19.94 11.22
CA ALA A 128 -6.51 -18.70 11.00
C ALA A 128 -7.16 -18.19 12.30
N ARG A 129 -7.76 -19.10 13.08
CA ARG A 129 -8.45 -18.78 14.34
C ARG A 129 -7.47 -18.38 15.43
N VAL A 130 -6.36 -19.09 15.55
CA VAL A 130 -5.29 -18.75 16.50
C VAL A 130 -4.75 -17.34 16.19
N LEU A 131 -4.40 -17.07 14.93
CA LEU A 131 -3.90 -15.77 14.52
C LEU A 131 -4.90 -14.64 14.76
N SER A 132 -6.20 -14.91 14.56
CA SER A 132 -7.28 -13.95 14.83
C SER A 132 -7.36 -13.52 16.29
N SER A 133 -6.97 -14.39 17.23
CA SER A 133 -6.97 -14.09 18.66
C SER A 133 -5.70 -13.40 19.15
N MET A 134 -4.60 -13.49 18.41
CA MET A 134 -3.27 -13.04 18.84
C MET A 134 -2.75 -11.83 18.07
N THR A 135 -3.29 -11.55 16.89
CA THR A 135 -2.84 -10.47 16.00
C THR A 135 -3.99 -9.59 15.54
N ASP A 136 -3.69 -8.35 15.15
CA ASP A 136 -4.70 -7.41 14.64
C ASP A 136 -4.90 -7.51 13.13
N ALA A 137 -3.93 -8.07 12.41
CA ALA A 137 -3.97 -8.32 10.97
C ALA A 137 -2.95 -9.41 10.59
N VAL A 138 -3.14 -9.99 9.41
CA VAL A 138 -2.19 -10.95 8.84
C VAL A 138 -1.79 -10.53 7.43
N LEU A 139 -0.49 -10.55 7.14
CA LEU A 139 0.04 -10.54 5.79
C LEU A 139 0.52 -11.95 5.45
N ALA A 140 -0.01 -12.52 4.39
CA ALA A 140 0.34 -13.88 3.97
C ALA A 140 0.87 -13.88 2.54
N ARG A 141 2.05 -14.47 2.37
CA ARG A 141 2.65 -14.78 1.07
C ARG A 141 2.64 -16.29 0.89
N VAL A 142 1.74 -16.75 0.04
CA VAL A 142 1.41 -18.16 -0.13
C VAL A 142 1.65 -18.64 -1.56
N TYR A 143 1.56 -19.94 -1.79
CA TYR A 143 1.53 -20.51 -3.12
C TYR A 143 0.18 -20.30 -3.80
N LYS A 144 -0.94 -20.65 -3.16
CA LYS A 144 -2.26 -20.69 -3.80
C LYS A 144 -3.17 -19.56 -3.30
N GLN A 145 -3.85 -18.88 -4.21
CA GLN A 145 -4.88 -17.91 -3.85
C GLN A 145 -6.01 -18.51 -3.00
N SER A 146 -6.34 -19.80 -3.20
CA SER A 146 -7.36 -20.51 -2.41
C SER A 146 -7.05 -20.52 -0.91
N ASP A 147 -5.77 -20.54 -0.55
CA ASP A 147 -5.35 -20.60 0.85
C ASP A 147 -5.58 -19.24 1.52
N LEU A 148 -5.37 -18.14 0.79
CA LEU A 148 -5.74 -16.79 1.25
C LEU A 148 -7.25 -16.63 1.40
N ASP A 149 -8.02 -17.16 0.46
CA ASP A 149 -9.49 -17.07 0.51
C ASP A 149 -10.03 -17.86 1.71
N LEU A 150 -9.45 -19.02 2.02
CA LEU A 150 -9.77 -19.79 3.22
C LEU A 150 -9.33 -19.07 4.50
N LEU A 151 -8.13 -18.47 4.50
CA LEU A 151 -7.62 -17.70 5.64
C LEU A 151 -8.54 -16.51 5.95
N ALA A 152 -8.97 -15.76 4.93
CA ALA A 152 -9.89 -14.63 5.08
C ALA A 152 -11.30 -15.05 5.51
N LYS A 153 -11.74 -16.25 5.10
CA LYS A 153 -13.04 -16.79 5.51
C LYS A 153 -13.05 -17.19 6.99
N GLU A 154 -11.98 -17.80 7.49
CA GLU A 154 -11.92 -18.34 8.85
C GLU A 154 -11.36 -17.34 9.87
N ALA A 155 -10.58 -16.36 9.42
CA ALA A 155 -10.06 -15.30 10.28
C ALA A 155 -11.10 -14.20 10.52
N SER A 156 -11.10 -13.63 11.73
CA SER A 156 -11.92 -12.47 12.08
C SER A 156 -11.15 -11.14 11.98
N ILE A 157 -9.94 -11.17 11.43
CA ILE A 157 -9.02 -10.04 11.29
C ILE A 157 -8.63 -9.86 9.82
N PRO A 158 -8.24 -8.65 9.39
CA PRO A 158 -7.91 -8.37 8.00
C PRO A 158 -6.74 -9.21 7.48
N ILE A 159 -6.95 -9.83 6.32
CA ILE A 159 -5.94 -10.60 5.59
C ILE A 159 -5.42 -9.78 4.40
N VAL A 160 -4.11 -9.64 4.31
CA VAL A 160 -3.41 -8.93 3.24
C VAL A 160 -2.61 -9.92 2.39
N ASN A 161 -2.86 -9.93 1.09
CA ASN A 161 -2.12 -10.75 0.14
C ASN A 161 -0.74 -10.13 -0.14
N GLY A 162 0.29 -10.78 0.40
CA GLY A 162 1.70 -10.43 0.20
C GLY A 162 2.27 -10.90 -1.15
N LEU A 163 1.72 -11.97 -1.72
CA LEU A 163 1.89 -12.52 -3.08
C LEU A 163 1.23 -13.91 -3.10
N SER A 164 0.44 -14.20 -4.13
CA SER A 164 -0.05 -15.54 -4.48
C SER A 164 0.37 -15.92 -5.91
N ASP A 165 0.00 -17.11 -6.37
CA ASP A 165 0.11 -17.53 -7.77
C ASP A 165 -0.71 -16.67 -8.73
N LEU A 166 -1.86 -16.17 -8.30
CA LEU A 166 -2.77 -15.38 -9.13
C LEU A 166 -2.54 -13.86 -9.03
N TYR A 167 -2.23 -13.33 -7.84
CA TYR A 167 -2.26 -11.89 -7.60
C TYR A 167 -1.09 -11.38 -6.76
N HIS A 168 -0.69 -10.13 -7.03
CA HIS A 168 0.25 -9.38 -6.21
C HIS A 168 -0.22 -7.92 -6.05
N PRO A 169 -1.31 -7.68 -5.29
CA PRO A 169 -1.98 -6.37 -5.27
C PRO A 169 -1.11 -5.24 -4.70
N ILE A 170 -0.31 -5.53 -3.68
CA ILE A 170 0.57 -4.53 -3.05
C ILE A 170 1.70 -4.05 -3.96
N GLN A 171 2.16 -4.89 -4.91
CA GLN A 171 3.17 -4.49 -5.90
C GLN A 171 2.59 -3.45 -6.86
N ILE A 172 1.38 -3.67 -7.35
CA ILE A 172 0.71 -2.74 -8.27
C ILE A 172 0.43 -1.40 -7.61
N LEU A 173 0.08 -1.38 -6.31
CA LEU A 173 -0.06 -0.13 -5.56
C LEU A 173 1.27 0.65 -5.50
N ALA A 174 2.39 -0.05 -5.27
CA ALA A 174 3.71 0.58 -5.28
C ALA A 174 4.08 1.12 -6.68
N ASP A 175 3.74 0.38 -7.73
CA ASP A 175 4.00 0.77 -9.12
C ASP A 175 3.18 2.02 -9.49
N TYR A 176 1.88 2.06 -9.16
CA TYR A 176 1.02 3.22 -9.39
C TYR A 176 1.49 4.46 -8.63
N LEU A 177 1.90 4.32 -7.36
CA LEU A 177 2.46 5.43 -6.60
C LEU A 177 3.75 5.94 -7.24
N THR A 178 4.60 5.03 -7.75
CA THR A 178 5.85 5.39 -8.42
C THR A 178 5.59 6.14 -9.72
N LEU A 179 4.66 5.68 -10.55
CA LEU A 179 4.25 6.38 -11.76
C LEU A 179 3.66 7.76 -11.45
N GLN A 180 2.81 7.85 -10.42
CA GLN A 180 2.23 9.12 -10.00
C GLN A 180 3.30 10.13 -9.56
N VAL A 181 4.27 9.71 -8.74
CA VAL A 181 5.34 10.62 -8.27
C VAL A 181 6.35 10.92 -9.39
N GLY A 182 6.67 9.93 -10.23
CA GLY A 182 7.63 10.06 -11.33
C GLY A 182 7.13 10.96 -12.46
N LEU A 183 5.82 10.96 -12.73
CA LEU A 183 5.20 11.83 -13.74
C LEU A 183 4.87 13.24 -13.21
N PHE A 184 4.71 13.40 -11.88
CA PHE A 184 4.39 14.69 -11.26
C PHE A 184 5.40 15.11 -10.17
N PRO A 185 6.70 15.23 -10.48
CA PRO A 185 7.71 15.61 -9.49
C PRO A 185 7.56 17.07 -8.97
N CYS A 186 6.75 17.90 -9.62
CA CYS A 186 6.76 19.36 -9.41
C CYS A 186 5.69 19.92 -8.44
N VAL A 187 4.73 19.12 -7.96
CA VAL A 187 3.55 19.69 -7.25
C VAL A 187 3.76 19.84 -5.73
N ILE A 188 4.88 19.36 -5.17
CA ILE A 188 5.11 19.38 -3.71
C ILE A 188 5.94 20.60 -3.25
N GLN A 189 6.52 21.41 -4.14
CA GLN A 189 7.46 22.48 -3.75
C GLN A 189 6.91 23.91 -3.67
N GLU A 190 5.68 24.19 -4.08
CA GLU A 190 5.10 25.53 -3.93
C GLU A 190 4.00 25.49 -2.88
N GLN A 191 4.31 25.93 -1.65
CA GLN A 191 3.45 26.71 -0.72
C GLN A 191 4.20 26.96 0.61
N ASN A 192 5.38 27.59 0.51
CA ASN A 192 5.98 28.35 1.61
C ASN A 192 6.60 29.63 0.99
N GLN A 193 5.72 30.56 0.65
CA GLN A 193 5.99 31.99 0.55
C GLN A 193 5.00 32.69 1.48
#